data_AF-A0A931B3F5-F1
#
_entry.id   AF-A0A931B3F5-F1
#
_cell.length_a   1.000
_cell.length_b   1.000
_cell.length_c   1.000
_cell.angle_alpha   90.00
_cell.angle_beta   90.00
_cell.angle_gamma   90.00
#
_symmetry.space_group_name_H-M   'P 1'
#
loop_
_entity.id
_entity.type
_entity.pdbx_description
1 polymer ?
#
loop_
_entity_poly.entity_id
_entity_poly.type
_entity_poly.pdbx_seq_one_letter_code
_entity_poly.pdbx_strand_id
1 'polypeptide(L)'
;MALLLTIGVTLDLFQSWYPGPAGTLMRSASLCLLDAPLREAFGYGAPPAALSVVVRGSLRLRGRVVRRLPPRREPFHARQNSNVRGYPNGYRVAELGTFPGGGCPVAGGAAGAAPATD
;
A
#
# COMPACT_ATOMS: atom_id res chain seq x y z
N MET A 1 1.33 23.11 -21.04
CA MET A 1 0.45 21.94 -21.31
C MET A 1 1.13 20.60 -21.07
N ALA A 2 2.39 20.37 -21.48
CA ALA A 2 3.10 19.11 -21.21
C ALA A 2 3.31 18.80 -19.70
N LEU A 3 3.47 19.82 -18.85
CA LEU A 3 3.67 19.64 -17.40
C LEU A 3 2.41 19.13 -16.65
N LEU A 4 1.21 19.50 -17.12
CA LEU A 4 -0.07 19.05 -16.56
C LEU A 4 -0.41 17.60 -16.94
N LEU A 5 0.12 17.13 -18.07
CA LEU A 5 -0.05 15.75 -18.55
C LEU A 5 0.73 14.75 -17.69
N THR A 6 1.91 15.14 -17.17
CA THR A 6 2.74 14.26 -16.33
C THR A 6 2.16 14.05 -14.93
N ILE A 7 1.48 15.05 -14.36
CA ILE A 7 0.87 14.97 -13.02
C ILE A 7 -0.18 13.84 -12.93
N GLY A 8 -0.85 13.52 -14.04
CA GLY A 8 -1.86 12.45 -14.12
C GLY A 8 -1.31 11.03 -14.26
N VAL A 9 0.01 10.83 -14.47
CA VAL A 9 0.58 9.50 -14.78
C VAL A 9 0.31 8.50 -13.66
N THR A 10 0.35 8.93 -12.40
CA THR A 10 0.03 8.07 -11.25
C THR A 10 -1.43 7.63 -11.27
N LEU A 11 -2.36 8.49 -11.69
CA LEU A 11 -3.76 8.15 -11.84
C LEU A 11 -3.96 7.18 -13.01
N ASP A 12 -3.30 7.40 -14.14
CA ASP A 12 -3.36 6.49 -15.30
C ASP A 12 -2.79 5.11 -14.95
N LEU A 13 -1.72 5.05 -14.15
CA LEU A 13 -1.19 3.80 -13.60
C LEU A 13 -2.21 3.10 -12.72
N PHE A 14 -2.85 3.82 -11.78
CA PHE A 14 -3.91 3.24 -10.96
C PHE A 14 -5.10 2.76 -11.79
N GLN A 15 -5.45 3.44 -12.88
CA GLN A 15 -6.50 3.00 -13.78
C GLN A 15 -6.12 1.71 -14.50
N SER A 16 -4.86 1.55 -14.92
CA SER A 16 -4.39 0.37 -15.65
C SER A 16 -4.54 -0.94 -14.87
N TRP A 17 -4.63 -0.88 -13.54
CA TRP A 17 -4.85 -2.05 -12.69
C TRP A 17 -6.30 -2.57 -12.70
N TYR A 18 -7.25 -1.79 -13.22
CA TYR A 18 -8.67 -2.14 -13.23
C TYR A 18 -9.24 -2.16 -14.65
N PRO A 19 -9.79 -3.29 -15.12
CA PRO A 19 -10.34 -3.37 -16.48
C PRO A 19 -11.64 -2.55 -16.62
N GLY A 20 -11.79 -1.87 -17.75
CA GLY A 20 -13.05 -1.26 -18.20
C GLY A 20 -13.56 -0.12 -17.30
N PRO A 21 -14.88 -0.03 -17.02
CA PRO A 21 -15.48 1.11 -16.32
C PRO A 21 -15.01 1.27 -14.87
N ALA A 22 -14.45 0.21 -14.28
CA ALA A 22 -13.85 0.26 -12.95
C ALA A 22 -12.64 1.22 -12.89
N GLY A 23 -11.86 1.33 -13.97
CA GLY A 23 -10.75 2.28 -14.06
C GLY A 23 -11.23 3.74 -14.00
N THR A 24 -12.32 4.07 -14.70
CA THR A 24 -12.90 5.42 -14.65
C THR A 24 -13.42 5.75 -13.25
N LEU A 25 -14.13 4.81 -12.61
CA LEU A 25 -14.59 4.97 -11.22
C LEU A 25 -13.41 5.16 -10.25
N MET A 26 -12.34 4.37 -10.43
CA MET A 26 -11.13 4.45 -9.60
C MET A 26 -10.46 5.83 -9.71
N ARG A 27 -10.40 6.41 -10.91
CA ARG A 27 -9.87 7.77 -11.12
C ARG A 27 -10.73 8.82 -10.43
N SER A 28 -12.06 8.75 -10.60
CA SER A 28 -12.98 9.69 -9.95
C SER A 28 -12.95 9.56 -8.42
N ALA A 29 -12.87 8.33 -7.90
CA ALA A 29 -12.73 8.08 -6.47
C ALA A 29 -11.40 8.62 -5.92
N SER A 30 -10.30 8.43 -6.64
CA SER A 30 -8.99 8.98 -6.29
C SER A 30 -9.04 10.51 -6.19
N LEU A 31 -9.66 11.18 -7.16
CA LEU A 31 -9.88 12.64 -7.11
C LEU A 31 -10.77 13.09 -5.95
N CYS A 32 -11.76 12.30 -5.55
CA CYS A 32 -12.58 12.60 -4.36
C CYS A 32 -11.83 12.43 -3.03
N LEU A 33 -10.79 11.59 -3.01
CA LEU A 33 -9.92 11.38 -1.85
C LEU A 33 -8.88 12.50 -1.70
N LEU A 34 -8.46 13.12 -2.80
CA LEU A 34 -7.59 14.28 -2.81
C LEU A 34 -8.30 15.49 -2.18
N ASP A 35 -7.68 16.07 -1.15
CA ASP A 35 -8.22 17.26 -0.49
C ASP A 35 -8.17 18.49 -1.41
N ALA A 36 -8.98 19.51 -1.10
CA ALA A 36 -9.14 20.68 -1.98
C ALA A 36 -7.83 21.42 -2.34
N PRO A 37 -6.96 21.78 -1.39
CA PRO A 37 -5.71 22.49 -1.71
C PRO A 37 -4.75 21.61 -2.52
N LEU A 38 -4.80 20.29 -2.33
CA LEU A 38 -3.96 19.35 -3.07
C LEU A 38 -4.43 19.20 -4.52
N ARG A 39 -5.76 19.19 -4.76
CA ARG A 39 -6.32 19.23 -6.12
C ARG A 39 -5.97 20.53 -6.83
N GLU A 40 -6.06 21.65 -6.14
CA GLU A 40 -5.72 22.96 -6.70
C GLU A 40 -4.23 23.05 -7.07
N ALA A 41 -3.34 22.58 -6.19
CA ALA A 41 -1.90 22.51 -6.46
C ALA A 41 -1.56 21.65 -7.69
N PHE A 42 -2.31 20.56 -7.91
CA PHE A 42 -2.15 19.69 -9.08
C PHE A 42 -2.97 20.11 -10.31
N GLY A 43 -3.79 21.17 -10.21
CA GLY A 43 -4.64 21.63 -11.30
C GLY A 43 -5.79 20.67 -11.65
N TYR A 44 -6.24 19.84 -10.72
CA TYR A 44 -7.37 18.93 -10.92
C TYR A 44 -8.72 19.62 -10.69
N GLY A 45 -9.65 19.43 -11.64
CA GLY A 45 -11.02 19.91 -11.51
C GLY A 45 -11.75 19.34 -10.29
N ALA A 46 -12.70 20.11 -9.73
CA ALA A 46 -13.48 19.66 -8.60
C ALA A 46 -14.41 18.49 -8.98
N PRO A 47 -14.34 17.34 -8.28
CA PRO A 47 -15.27 16.25 -8.52
C PRO A 47 -16.69 16.59 -8.04
N PRO A 48 -17.73 15.91 -8.55
CA PRO A 48 -19.11 16.12 -8.10
C PRO A 48 -19.24 15.98 -6.57
N ALA A 49 -19.94 16.92 -5.93
CA ALA A 49 -20.08 16.95 -4.47
C ALA A 49 -20.73 15.66 -3.92
N ALA A 50 -21.74 15.13 -4.62
CA ALA A 50 -22.40 13.87 -4.26
C ALA A 50 -21.42 12.68 -4.23
N LEU A 51 -20.55 12.57 -5.24
CA LEU A 51 -19.54 11.52 -5.31
C LEU A 51 -18.54 11.63 -4.16
N SER A 52 -18.11 12.86 -3.85
CA SER A 52 -17.20 13.13 -2.72
C SER A 52 -17.80 12.70 -1.38
N VAL A 53 -19.09 12.96 -1.17
CA VAL A 53 -19.83 12.51 0.03
C VAL A 53 -19.92 11.00 0.09
N VAL A 54 -20.24 10.33 -1.02
CA VAL A 54 -20.31 8.86 -1.09
C VAL A 54 -18.96 8.22 -0.78
N VAL A 55 -17.87 8.72 -1.39
CA VAL A 55 -16.51 8.19 -1.16
C VAL A 55 -16.11 8.36 0.31
N ARG A 56 -16.28 9.55 0.89
CA ARG A 56 -15.99 9.78 2.32
C ARG A 56 -16.89 8.94 3.23
N GLY A 57 -18.16 8.78 2.88
CA GLY A 57 -19.13 7.94 3.59
C GLY A 57 -18.73 6.47 3.59
N SER A 58 -18.30 5.94 2.44
CA SER A 58 -17.84 4.55 2.29
C SER A 58 -16.61 4.25 3.15
N LEU A 59 -15.65 5.18 3.24
CA LEU A 59 -14.48 5.04 4.11
C LEU A 59 -14.86 4.98 5.59
N ARG A 60 -15.78 5.85 6.02
CA ARG A 60 -16.30 5.83 7.40
C ARG A 60 -17.06 4.55 7.69
N LEU A 61 -17.88 4.09 6.75
CA LEU A 61 -18.62 2.84 6.87
C LEU A 61 -17.66 1.66 6.98
N ARG A 62 -16.65 1.58 6.11
CA ARG A 62 -15.59 0.57 6.17
C ARG A 62 -14.89 0.59 7.53
N GLY A 63 -14.53 1.76 8.05
CA GLY A 63 -13.93 1.89 9.39
C GLY A 63 -14.83 1.30 10.49
N ARG A 64 -16.14 1.56 10.43
CA ARG A 64 -17.11 0.97 11.38
C ARG A 64 -17.26 -0.54 11.22
N VAL A 65 -17.23 -1.05 9.99
CA VAL A 65 -17.28 -2.49 9.69
C VAL A 65 -16.01 -3.17 10.19
N VAL A 66 -14.83 -2.63 9.89
CA VAL A 66 -13.54 -3.16 10.35
C VAL A 66 -13.46 -3.18 11.88
N ARG A 67 -14.03 -2.19 12.57
CA ARG A 67 -14.10 -2.17 14.04
C ARG A 67 -14.98 -3.29 14.62
N ARG A 68 -15.90 -3.86 13.83
CA ARG A 68 -16.75 -4.99 14.23
C ARG A 68 -16.13 -6.34 13.89
N LEU A 69 -15.06 -6.39 13.08
CA LEU A 69 -14.37 -7.64 12.78
C LEU A 69 -13.60 -8.14 14.01
N PRO A 70 -13.51 -9.48 14.20
CA PRO A 70 -12.72 -10.04 15.29
C PRO A 70 -11.25 -9.61 15.14
N PRO A 71 -10.57 -9.27 16.24
CA PRO A 71 -9.14 -8.99 16.21
C PRO A 71 -8.41 -10.20 15.62
N ARG A 72 -7.42 -9.94 14.77
CA ARG A 72 -6.69 -10.98 14.03
C ARG A 72 -6.02 -11.93 15.04
N ARG A 73 -6.48 -13.19 15.09
CA ARG A 73 -6.01 -14.19 16.06
C ARG A 73 -4.75 -14.92 15.63
N GLU A 74 -4.43 -14.90 14.34
CA GLU A 74 -3.25 -15.54 13.78
C GLU A 74 -2.36 -14.51 13.06
N PRO A 75 -1.03 -14.63 13.19
CA PRO A 75 -0.09 -13.79 12.48
C PRO A 75 -0.14 -14.11 10.98
N PHE A 76 -0.33 -13.07 10.16
CA PHE A 76 -0.25 -13.19 8.69
C PHE A 76 1.13 -12.73 8.23
N HIS A 77 1.90 -13.66 7.67
CA HIS A 77 3.27 -13.41 7.24
C HIS A 77 3.31 -12.92 5.79
N ALA A 78 4.26 -12.03 5.47
CA ALA A 78 4.42 -11.49 4.11
C ALA A 78 4.60 -12.57 3.04
N ARG A 79 5.23 -13.70 3.38
CA ARG A 79 5.38 -14.91 2.54
C ARG A 79 4.07 -15.57 2.12
N GLN A 80 2.97 -15.30 2.83
CA GLN A 80 1.63 -15.81 2.50
C GLN A 80 0.89 -14.88 1.52
N ASN A 81 1.46 -13.72 1.19
CA ASN A 81 0.84 -12.76 0.27
C ASN A 81 1.31 -13.02 -1.17
N SER A 82 0.43 -13.50 -2.04
CA SER A 82 0.72 -13.72 -3.46
C SER A 82 1.10 -12.43 -4.21
N ASN A 83 0.69 -11.27 -3.70
CA ASN A 83 1.02 -9.97 -4.29
C ASN A 83 2.44 -9.51 -3.94
N VAL A 84 3.06 -10.08 -2.91
CA VAL A 84 4.46 -9.82 -2.59
C VAL A 84 5.29 -10.86 -3.32
N ARG A 85 6.08 -10.40 -4.30
CA ARG A 85 7.05 -11.26 -4.99
C ARG A 85 8.15 -11.63 -3.98
N GLY A 86 7.94 -12.74 -3.28
CA GLY A 86 8.90 -13.32 -2.35
C GLY A 86 9.80 -14.34 -3.03
N TYR A 87 10.66 -14.97 -2.23
CA TYR A 87 11.47 -16.12 -2.67
C TYR A 87 10.62 -17.40 -2.52
N PRO A 88 10.10 -17.98 -3.62
CA PRO A 88 9.14 -19.09 -3.55
C PRO A 88 9.77 -20.37 -3.01
N ASN A 89 11.09 -20.55 -3.19
CA ASN A 89 11.84 -21.71 -2.72
C ASN A 89 12.41 -21.52 -1.30
N GLY A 90 11.92 -20.52 -0.56
CA GLY A 90 12.52 -20.07 0.70
C GLY A 90 13.74 -19.19 0.48
N TYR A 91 14.26 -18.64 1.57
CA TYR A 91 15.48 -17.85 1.58
C TYR A 91 16.17 -18.02 2.93
N ARG A 92 17.50 -18.04 2.95
CA ARG A 92 18.26 -17.95 4.21
C ARG A 92 18.52 -16.48 4.50
N VAL A 93 18.12 -16.01 5.68
CA VAL A 93 18.31 -14.61 6.09
C VAL A 93 19.78 -14.19 6.02
N ALA A 94 20.71 -15.11 6.32
CA ALA A 94 22.16 -14.89 6.20
C ALA A 94 22.62 -14.61 4.76
N GLU A 95 21.91 -15.11 3.76
CA GLU A 95 22.24 -14.95 2.32
C GLU A 95 21.57 -13.70 1.72
N LEU A 96 20.63 -13.06 2.44
CA LEU A 96 19.96 -11.83 2.01
C LEU A 96 20.82 -10.56 2.15
N GLY A 97 22.10 -10.69 2.51
CA GLY A 97 23.09 -9.61 2.45
C GLY A 97 23.02 -8.58 3.58
N THR A 98 22.27 -8.84 4.66
CA THR A 98 22.22 -7.93 5.83
C THR A 98 23.46 -8.03 6.72
N PHE A 99 24.15 -9.18 6.70
CA PHE A 99 25.37 -9.40 7.47
C PHE A 99 26.57 -9.38 6.52
N PRO A 100 27.32 -8.27 6.44
CA PRO A 100 28.62 -8.31 5.77
C PRO A 100 29.50 -9.37 6.46
N GLY A 101 30.26 -10.14 5.69
CA GLY A 101 31.17 -11.17 6.20
C GLY A 101 32.28 -10.63 7.12
N GLY A 102 32.39 -9.31 7.28
CA GLY A 102 33.09 -8.64 8.38
C GLY A 102 32.05 -8.03 9.31
N GLY A 103 32.09 -8.41 10.59
CA GLY A 103 31.05 -8.15 11.59
C GLY A 103 30.52 -6.72 11.66
N CYS A 104 29.30 -6.59 12.20
CA CYS A 104 28.70 -5.31 12.50
C CYS A 104 29.65 -4.50 13.39
N PRO A 105 30.06 -3.27 13.01
CA PRO A 105 30.98 -2.45 13.81
C PRO A 105 30.34 -1.95 15.13
N VAL A 106 29.06 -2.24 15.35
CA VAL A 106 28.39 -2.03 16.63
C VAL A 106 28.60 -3.26 17.49
N ALA A 107 29.25 -3.09 18.64
CA ALA A 107 29.39 -4.10 19.67
C ALA A 107 28.01 -4.49 20.24
N GLY A 108 27.27 -5.32 19.51
CA GLY A 108 26.04 -5.95 19.97
C GLY A 108 26.40 -7.05 20.95
N GLY A 109 26.18 -6.80 22.24
CA GLY A 109 26.30 -7.82 23.28
C GLY A 109 25.48 -9.06 22.91
N ALA A 110 26.11 -10.22 23.05
CA ALA A 110 25.54 -11.52 22.78
C ALA A 110 24.24 -11.73 23.58
N ALA A 111 23.13 -11.98 22.89
CA ALA A 111 21.95 -12.59 23.49
C ALA A 111 21.11 -13.34 22.44
N GLY A 112 21.13 -14.67 22.51
CA GLY A 112 19.97 -15.49 22.17
C GLY A 112 19.98 -16.20 20.82
N ALA A 113 20.92 -17.12 20.60
CA ALA A 113 20.67 -18.25 19.72
C ALA A 113 19.70 -19.22 20.42
N ALA A 114 18.44 -19.25 19.99
CA ALA A 114 17.52 -20.33 20.30
C ALA A 114 17.37 -21.22 19.05
N PRO A 115 17.50 -22.55 19.17
CA PRO A 115 17.40 -23.47 18.03
C PRO A 115 15.92 -23.62 17.61
N ALA A 116 15.63 -23.44 16.32
CA ALA A 116 14.38 -23.87 15.73
C ALA A 116 14.52 -25.33 15.26
N THR A 117 13.94 -26.25 16.02
CA THR A 117 13.40 -27.55 15.55
C THR A 117 12.37 -27.28 14.45
N ASP A 118 12.20 -28.02 13.36
CA ASP A 118 12.61 -29.36 12.91
C ASP A 118 12.75 -29.29 11.37
#